data_AF-A0A846DM77-F1
#
_entry.id   AF-A0A846DM77-F1
#
_cell.length_a   1.000
_cell.length_b   1.000
_cell.length_c   1.000
_cell.angle_alpha   90.00
_cell.angle_beta   90.00
_cell.angle_gamma   90.00
#
_symmetry.space_group_name_H-M   'P 1'
#
loop_
_entity.id
_entity.type
_entity.pdbx_description
1 polymer ?
#
loop_
_entity_poly.entity_id
_entity_poly.type
_entity_poly.pdbx_seq_one_letter_code
_entity_poly.pdbx_strand_id
1 'polypeptide(L)'
;MTMRGDFTLRFFQEELGDIAGQLSKPGFLFKGNESSKKEFEIEGNPTGGYLLMQVYDVHKSKHSVKINGNNLPGSSEVHGQPNTWETWMEEIPSGFLKKGNNSIQFFRDKDTSVKDNFLVAAVAIHWRESD
;
A
#
# COMPACT_ATOMS: atom_id res chain seq x y z
N MET A 1 18.35 21.96 12.61
CA MET A 1 18.00 20.53 12.70
C MET A 1 18.17 19.96 11.30
N THR A 2 19.08 19.02 11.10
CA THR A 2 19.30 18.41 9.77
C THR A 2 18.17 17.42 9.52
N MET A 3 17.58 17.45 8.32
CA MET A 3 16.62 16.43 7.89
C MET A 3 17.25 15.63 6.75
N ARG A 4 17.00 14.33 6.73
CA ARG A 4 17.33 13.46 5.61
C ARG A 4 16.08 12.75 5.09
N GLY A 5 16.08 12.43 3.81
CA GLY A 5 15.11 11.52 3.22
C GLY A 5 15.66 10.10 3.24
N ASP A 6 14.78 9.13 3.51
CA ASP A 6 15.11 7.71 3.43
C ASP A 6 13.90 6.93 2.89
N PHE A 7 14.11 5.69 2.49
CA PHE A 7 13.04 4.85 1.98
C PHE A 7 13.31 3.36 2.22
N THR A 8 12.25 2.58 2.12
CA THR A 8 12.35 1.12 2.08
C THR A 8 11.37 0.55 1.06
N LEU A 9 11.73 -0.59 0.49
CA LEU A 9 10.87 -1.32 -0.45
C LEU A 9 10.21 -2.50 0.25
N ARG A 10 8.91 -2.68 0.04
CA ARG A 10 8.16 -3.85 0.48
C ARG A 10 7.49 -4.52 -0.71
N PHE A 11 7.87 -5.78 -0.93
CA PHE A 11 7.29 -6.62 -1.95
C PHE A 11 6.14 -7.42 -1.33
N PHE A 12 4.94 -7.14 -1.82
CA PHE A 12 3.74 -7.90 -1.51
C PHE A 12 3.64 -9.08 -2.46
N GLN A 13 3.55 -8.82 -3.77
CA GLN A 13 3.28 -9.84 -4.78
C GLN A 13 2.02 -10.63 -4.39
N GLU A 14 0.94 -9.90 -4.12
CA GLU A 14 -0.30 -10.45 -3.58
C GLU A 14 -1.50 -10.03 -4.44
N GLU A 15 -2.45 -10.96 -4.60
CA GLU A 15 -3.74 -10.73 -5.24
C GLU A 15 -4.80 -10.54 -4.16
N LEU A 16 -5.49 -9.41 -4.22
CA LEU A 16 -6.64 -9.11 -3.38
C LEU A 16 -7.89 -9.17 -4.24
N GLY A 17 -8.91 -9.89 -3.78
CA GLY A 17 -10.05 -10.20 -4.61
C GLY A 17 -11.03 -11.19 -3.98
N ASP A 18 -12.07 -11.52 -4.74
CA ASP A 18 -13.08 -12.51 -4.35
C ASP A 18 -12.65 -13.94 -4.70
N ILE A 19 -11.88 -14.11 -5.78
CA ILE A 19 -11.54 -15.43 -6.34
C ILE A 19 -10.05 -15.48 -6.65
N ALA A 20 -9.39 -16.55 -6.19
CA ALA A 20 -7.97 -16.78 -6.45
C ALA A 20 -7.68 -16.98 -7.94
N GLY A 21 -6.65 -16.31 -8.45
CA GLY A 21 -6.13 -16.48 -9.80
C GLY A 21 -6.99 -15.85 -10.90
N GLN A 22 -7.97 -15.00 -10.56
CA GLN A 22 -8.88 -14.41 -11.54
C GLN A 22 -8.11 -13.54 -12.56
N LEU A 23 -7.06 -12.86 -12.10
CA LEU A 23 -6.23 -12.00 -12.95
C LEU A 23 -5.19 -12.76 -13.78
N SER A 24 -5.04 -14.08 -13.56
CA SER A 24 -4.14 -14.98 -14.32
C SER A 24 -2.69 -14.47 -14.41
N LYS A 25 -2.19 -13.77 -13.38
CA LYS A 25 -0.79 -13.32 -13.30
C LYS A 25 0.02 -14.26 -12.40
N PRO A 26 1.06 -14.93 -12.92
CA PRO A 26 1.91 -15.80 -12.10
C PRO A 26 2.72 -14.97 -11.08
N GLY A 27 3.06 -15.58 -9.94
CA GLY A 27 3.89 -14.95 -8.91
C GLY A 27 3.12 -14.14 -7.86
N PHE A 28 1.80 -14.02 -7.98
CA PHE A 28 0.96 -13.33 -7.00
C PHE A 28 0.23 -14.34 -6.10
N LEU A 29 0.38 -14.18 -4.79
CA LEU A 29 -0.30 -15.02 -3.80
C LEU A 29 -1.68 -14.44 -3.47
N PHE A 30 -2.73 -15.24 -3.61
CA PHE A 30 -4.08 -14.83 -3.24
C PHE A 30 -4.21 -14.61 -1.72
N LYS A 31 -4.80 -13.47 -1.34
CA LYS A 31 -5.00 -13.05 0.05
C LYS A 31 -6.44 -12.68 0.40
N GLY A 32 -7.35 -12.70 -0.56
CA GLY A 32 -8.74 -12.29 -0.34
C GLY A 32 -8.85 -10.79 -0.07
N ASN A 33 -9.37 -10.40 1.08
CA ASN A 33 -9.66 -8.99 1.37
C ASN A 33 -8.50 -8.24 2.05
N GLU A 34 -7.48 -8.93 2.56
CA GLU A 34 -6.46 -8.31 3.40
C GLU A 34 -5.09 -8.86 3.02
N SER A 35 -4.19 -7.98 2.57
CA SER A 35 -2.82 -8.36 2.24
C SER A 35 -2.09 -8.89 3.48
N SER A 36 -0.93 -9.51 3.30
CA SER A 36 -0.03 -9.73 4.45
C SER A 36 0.40 -8.39 5.02
N LYS A 37 0.57 -8.33 6.35
CA LYS A 37 1.20 -7.19 7.02
C LYS A 37 2.71 -7.20 6.75
N LYS A 38 3.28 -6.09 6.31
CA LYS A 38 4.73 -5.94 6.11
C LYS A 38 5.28 -4.95 7.12
N GLU A 39 6.40 -5.29 7.75
CA GLU A 39 7.03 -4.49 8.80
C GLU A 39 8.30 -3.80 8.30
N PHE A 40 8.63 -2.65 8.87
CA PHE A 40 9.81 -1.87 8.53
C PHE A 40 10.25 -0.98 9.68
N GLU A 41 11.56 -0.76 9.79
CA GLU A 41 12.14 0.05 10.86
C GLU A 41 12.55 1.43 10.36
N ILE A 42 12.37 2.43 11.22
CA ILE A 42 12.84 3.80 11.03
C ILE A 42 13.76 4.14 12.20
N GLU A 43 15.00 4.55 11.94
CA GLU A 43 15.97 4.86 12.99
C GLU A 43 15.79 6.26 13.58
N GLY A 44 15.43 7.24 12.74
CA GLY A 44 15.23 8.64 13.12
C GLY A 44 13.83 8.96 13.62
N ASN A 45 13.54 10.25 13.75
CA ASN A 45 12.21 10.78 14.08
C ASN A 45 11.49 11.20 12.79
N PRO A 46 10.53 10.41 12.27
CA PRO A 46 9.90 10.69 10.99
C PRO A 46 8.92 11.87 11.09
N THR A 47 8.83 12.65 10.01
CA THR A 47 8.00 13.88 9.92
C THR A 47 6.88 13.79 8.87
N GLY A 48 6.71 12.61 8.27
CA GLY A 48 5.82 12.36 7.12
C GLY A 48 6.60 11.79 5.94
N GLY A 49 5.90 11.48 4.85
CA GLY A 49 6.49 10.73 3.75
C GLY A 49 5.56 10.55 2.56
N TYR A 50 5.91 9.60 1.71
CA TYR A 50 5.09 9.18 0.57
C TYR A 50 5.13 7.66 0.42
N LEU A 51 4.03 7.07 -0.06
CA LEU A 51 4.04 5.74 -0.64
C LEU A 51 4.10 5.86 -2.17
N LEU A 52 4.87 5.01 -2.83
CA LEU A 52 4.72 4.74 -4.26
C LEU A 52 4.39 3.26 -4.41
N MET A 53 3.27 2.95 -5.05
CA MET A 53 2.69 1.61 -5.09
C MET A 53 2.50 1.16 -6.53
N GLN A 54 3.00 -0.02 -6.86
CA GLN A 54 2.72 -0.68 -8.12
C GLN A 54 1.51 -1.61 -7.95
N VAL A 55 0.43 -1.27 -8.65
CA VAL A 55 -0.84 -1.98 -8.58
C VAL A 55 -1.33 -2.34 -9.98
N TYR A 56 -2.14 -3.38 -10.08
CA TYR A 56 -2.70 -3.83 -11.36
C TYR A 56 -4.20 -4.01 -11.24
N ASP A 57 -4.93 -3.48 -12.23
CA ASP A 57 -6.37 -3.72 -12.42
C ASP A 57 -7.26 -3.28 -11.24
N VAL A 58 -6.98 -2.11 -10.67
CA VAL A 58 -7.79 -1.53 -9.58
C VAL A 58 -8.96 -0.72 -10.15
N HIS A 59 -10.19 -1.09 -9.78
CA HIS A 59 -11.41 -0.49 -10.33
C HIS A 59 -12.22 0.33 -9.31
N LYS A 60 -11.92 0.24 -8.00
CA LYS A 60 -12.66 0.88 -6.91
C LYS A 60 -11.86 1.87 -6.09
N SER A 61 -12.54 2.95 -5.74
CA SER A 61 -12.11 4.05 -4.87
C SER A 61 -12.20 3.77 -3.36
N LYS A 62 -12.44 2.55 -2.90
CA LYS A 62 -12.68 2.30 -1.45
C LYS A 62 -11.71 1.34 -0.80
N HIS A 63 -10.67 0.96 -1.54
CA HIS A 63 -9.56 0.24 -0.95
C HIS A 63 -8.84 1.15 0.05
N SER A 64 -8.24 0.55 1.07
CA SER A 64 -7.51 1.30 2.07
C SER A 64 -6.13 0.74 2.32
N VAL A 65 -5.18 1.65 2.50
CA VAL A 65 -3.86 1.31 3.01
C VAL A 65 -3.84 1.68 4.48
N LYS A 66 -3.38 0.77 5.33
CA LYS A 66 -3.16 1.06 6.75
C LYS A 66 -1.69 1.14 7.04
N ILE A 67 -1.27 2.20 7.72
CA ILE A 67 0.05 2.31 8.32
C ILE A 67 -0.13 2.29 9.84
N ASN A 68 0.57 1.37 10.51
CA ASN A 68 0.48 1.19 11.96
C ASN A 68 -0.96 0.97 12.47
N GLY A 69 -1.80 0.35 11.63
CA GLY A 69 -3.22 0.09 11.92
C GLY A 69 -4.17 1.25 11.64
N ASN A 70 -3.64 2.44 11.31
CA ASN A 70 -4.43 3.63 10.96
C ASN A 70 -4.64 3.71 9.45
N ASN A 71 -5.87 4.02 9.02
CA ASN A 71 -6.16 4.25 7.60
C ASN A 71 -5.39 5.48 7.11
N LEU A 72 -4.60 5.30 6.05
CA LEU A 72 -3.96 6.38 5.35
C LEU A 72 -5.05 7.24 4.68
N PRO A 73 -5.11 8.55 4.94
CA PRO A 73 -6.03 9.42 4.22
C PRO A 73 -5.63 9.50 2.75
N GLY A 74 -6.62 9.65 1.86
CA GLY A 74 -6.37 9.78 0.41
C GLY A 74 -6.44 8.47 -0.37
N SER A 75 -6.28 7.29 0.27
CA SER A 75 -6.10 5.98 -0.41
C SER A 75 -7.28 5.47 -1.23
N SER A 76 -8.31 6.29 -1.33
CA SER A 76 -9.61 6.04 -1.94
C SER A 76 -9.70 6.43 -3.41
N GLU A 77 -8.60 6.68 -4.14
CA GLU A 77 -8.71 7.19 -5.52
C GLU A 77 -7.86 6.46 -6.56
N VAL A 78 -7.38 5.26 -6.22
CA VAL A 78 -6.72 4.41 -7.22
C VAL A 78 -7.76 3.94 -8.24
N HIS A 79 -7.63 4.40 -9.47
CA HIS A 79 -8.45 3.93 -10.58
C HIS A 79 -7.58 3.83 -11.82
N GLY A 80 -7.58 2.64 -12.42
CA GLY A 80 -6.84 2.39 -13.63
C GLY A 80 -7.66 1.90 -14.79
N GLN A 81 -7.02 1.84 -15.95
CA GLN A 81 -7.60 1.14 -17.09
C GLN A 81 -7.63 -0.37 -16.80
N PRO A 82 -8.67 -1.09 -17.26
CA PRO A 82 -8.70 -2.54 -17.14
C PRO A 82 -7.45 -3.20 -17.72
N ASN A 83 -6.94 -4.21 -17.02
CA ASN A 83 -5.76 -4.99 -17.37
C ASN A 83 -4.46 -4.18 -17.49
N THR A 84 -4.29 -3.11 -16.71
CA THR A 84 -3.07 -2.29 -16.73
C THR A 84 -2.35 -2.25 -15.39
N TRP A 85 -1.02 -2.05 -15.47
CA TRP A 85 -0.18 -1.72 -14.33
C TRP A 85 -0.14 -0.22 -14.16
N GLU A 86 -0.27 0.24 -12.93
CA GLU A 86 -0.19 1.64 -12.57
C GLU A 86 0.77 1.83 -11.40
N THR A 87 1.40 3.00 -11.38
CA THR A 87 2.17 3.46 -10.23
C THR A 87 1.41 4.62 -9.63
N TRP A 88 0.95 4.41 -8.40
CA TRP A 88 0.20 5.42 -7.67
C TRP A 88 1.00 5.92 -6.47
N MET A 89 0.92 7.21 -6.20
CA MET A 89 1.66 7.85 -5.12
C MET A 89 0.69 8.44 -4.10
N GLU A 90 1.02 8.28 -2.83
CA GLU A 90 0.24 8.81 -1.72
C GLU A 90 1.08 9.56 -0.72
N GLU A 91 0.50 10.59 -0.12
CA GLU A 91 1.11 11.27 1.01
C GLU A 91 0.94 10.44 2.29
N ILE A 92 2.01 10.35 3.08
CA ILE A 92 1.97 9.88 4.46
C ILE A 92 2.03 11.10 5.37
N PRO A 93 0.92 11.46 6.03
CA PRO A 93 0.91 12.60 6.92
C PRO A 93 1.88 12.43 8.09
N SER A 94 2.31 13.56 8.66
CA SER A 94 3.06 13.54 9.92
C SER A 94 2.27 12.82 11.02
N GLY A 95 2.96 12.05 11.86
CA GLY A 95 2.37 11.25 12.94
C GLY A 95 1.87 9.85 12.55
N PHE A 96 1.85 9.49 11.26
CA PHE A 96 1.53 8.11 10.84
C PHE A 96 2.70 7.14 11.00
N LEU A 97 3.92 7.66 10.88
CA LEU A 97 5.17 6.94 11.09
C LEU A 97 5.71 7.23 12.47
N LYS A 98 6.48 6.28 13.02
CA LYS A 98 7.18 6.44 14.29
C LYS A 98 8.60 5.91 14.19
N LYS A 99 9.48 6.36 15.09
CA LYS A 99 10.77 5.72 15.31
C LYS A 99 10.58 4.26 15.73
N GLY A 100 11.44 3.38 15.25
CA GLY A 100 11.39 1.93 15.46
C GLY A 100 10.46 1.22 14.46
N ASN A 101 9.79 0.16 14.92
CA ASN A 101 9.01 -0.71 14.05
C ASN A 101 7.68 -0.08 13.59
N ASN A 102 7.46 -0.08 12.29
CA ASN A 102 6.25 0.35 11.61
C ASN A 102 5.68 -0.79 10.78
N SER A 103 4.44 -0.66 10.34
CA SER A 103 3.82 -1.65 9.47
C SER A 103 2.91 -1.04 8.43
N ILE A 104 2.77 -1.74 7.31
CA ILE A 104 1.86 -1.41 6.21
C ILE A 104 1.03 -2.64 5.82
N GLN A 105 -0.23 -2.42 5.45
CA GLN A 105 -1.13 -3.46 4.97
C GLN A 105 -2.22 -2.86 4.07
N PHE A 106 -2.63 -3.61 3.04
CA PHE A 106 -3.71 -3.24 2.13
C PHE A 106 -5.00 -3.98 2.48
N PHE A 107 -6.12 -3.26 2.39
CA PHE A 107 -7.45 -3.76 2.63
C PHE A 107 -8.31 -3.48 1.41
N ARG A 108 -8.83 -4.54 0.81
CA ARG A 108 -9.83 -4.46 -0.23
C ARG A 108 -11.15 -3.97 0.35
N ASP A 109 -11.87 -3.21 -0.46
CA ASP A 109 -13.24 -2.80 -0.16
C ASP A 109 -14.13 -4.04 -0.05
N LYS A 110 -14.92 -4.12 1.03
CA LYS A 110 -15.80 -5.25 1.31
C LYS A 110 -17.19 -5.07 0.70
N ASP A 111 -17.48 -3.94 0.05
CA ASP A 111 -18.73 -3.76 -0.69
C ASP A 111 -18.81 -4.77 -1.84
N THR A 112 -19.76 -5.69 -1.74
CA THR A 112 -19.94 -6.79 -2.70
C THR A 112 -20.78 -6.40 -3.92
N SER A 113 -21.33 -5.18 -3.97
CA SER A 113 -22.16 -4.70 -5.09
C SER A 113 -21.38 -4.59 -6.41
N VAL A 114 -20.06 -4.40 -6.33
CA VAL A 114 -19.14 -4.38 -7.47
C VAL A 114 -17.92 -5.21 -7.09
N LYS A 115 -17.57 -6.21 -7.90
CA LYS A 115 -16.36 -7.00 -7.68
C LYS A 115 -15.15 -6.23 -8.14
N ASP A 116 -14.10 -6.26 -7.33
CA ASP A 116 -12.81 -5.70 -7.71
C ASP A 116 -11.72 -6.67 -7.28
N ASN A 117 -10.88 -7.07 -8.22
CA ASN A 117 -9.73 -7.92 -7.95
C ASN A 117 -8.53 -7.17 -8.50
N PHE A 118 -7.49 -7.03 -7.69
CA PHE A 118 -6.30 -6.29 -8.08
C PHE A 118 -5.06 -6.94 -7.50
N LEU A 119 -3.91 -6.55 -8.05
CA LEU A 119 -2.61 -6.99 -7.56
C LEU A 119 -1.90 -5.85 -6.85
N VAL A 120 -1.16 -6.19 -5.79
CA VAL A 120 -0.18 -5.31 -5.16
C VAL A 120 1.20 -5.93 -5.34
N ALA A 121 2.06 -5.25 -6.10
CA ALA A 121 3.42 -5.72 -6.37
C ALA A 121 4.41 -5.15 -5.35
N ALA A 122 5.14 -4.10 -5.71
CA ALA A 122 6.11 -3.43 -4.86
C ALA A 122 5.56 -2.11 -4.34
N VAL A 123 5.92 -1.79 -3.11
CA VAL A 123 5.59 -0.52 -2.45
C VAL A 123 6.87 0.10 -1.92
N ALA A 124 7.20 1.29 -2.41
CA ALA A 124 8.22 2.13 -1.80
C ALA A 124 7.58 2.99 -0.72
N ILE A 125 8.12 2.92 0.48
CA ILE A 125 7.73 3.77 1.60
C ILE A 125 8.89 4.73 1.80
N HIS A 126 8.70 5.99 1.45
CA HIS A 126 9.68 7.05 1.63
C HIS A 126 9.26 7.95 2.79
N TRP A 127 10.21 8.44 3.57
CA TRP A 127 9.95 9.40 4.64
C TRP A 127 11.08 10.42 4.78
N ARG A 128 10.79 11.51 5.48
CA ARG A 128 11.81 12.43 5.98
C ARG A 128 11.94 12.27 7.48
N GLU A 129 13.17 12.28 7.98
CA GLU A 129 13.46 12.16 9.40
C GLU A 129 14.50 13.17 9.86
N SER A 130 14.39 13.57 11.12
CA SER A 130 15.51 14.14 11.86
C SER A 130 16.23 13.05 12.65
N ASP A 131 17.51 13.26 12.93
CA ASP A 131 18.23 12.43 13.90
C ASP A 131 17.57 12.47 15.30
#